data_AF-A0ABD3SST1-F1
#
_entry.id   AF-A0ABD3SST1-F1
#
_cell.length_a   1.000
_cell.length_b   1.000
_cell.length_c   1.000
_cell.angle_alpha   90.00
_cell.angle_beta   90.00
_cell.angle_gamma   90.00
#
_symmetry.space_group_name_H-M   'P 1'
#
loop_
_entity.id
_entity.type
_entity.pdbx_description
1 polymer ?
#
loop_
_entity_poly.entity_id
_entity_poly.type
_entity_poly.pdbx_seq_one_letter_code
_entity_poly.pdbx_strand_id
1 'polypeptide(L)'
;MGSMDSYRKKSSSDAKYILESGIDTLGALTTALTMMPYEGTGGSGLSQLESDFVAMIGAGDIEKPNRVVDDAYKITRDALAMASAHTRTLERFVGLHIPQMVTVQMMFSKLLKDERDKMEKALSDTSKYYSSRADAIDKFSHLPKTSVTETKSTSLSTAKGGKDGDENKEASSSSTEEKTSINDGGKINSHRVKALAALDAQMYVDLKSALQSMVDGYVVILDNLEKNWDKLENPRGKEYGGYGSGGRSMVY
;
A
#
# COMPACT_ATOMS: atom_id res chain seq x y z
N MET A 1 11.40 -36.83 9.47
CA MET A 1 11.39 -35.59 10.26
C MET A 1 12.31 -34.59 9.59
N GLY A 2 11.80 -33.47 9.10
CA GLY A 2 12.65 -32.40 8.54
C GLY A 2 13.40 -31.70 9.67
N SER A 3 14.73 -31.77 9.66
CA SER A 3 15.57 -31.01 10.59
C SER A 3 15.40 -29.52 10.33
N MET A 4 15.54 -28.67 11.36
CA MET A 4 15.67 -27.22 11.18
C MET A 4 16.79 -26.84 10.19
N ASP A 5 17.75 -27.74 9.97
CA ASP A 5 18.81 -27.59 8.98
C ASP A 5 18.28 -27.49 7.55
N SER A 6 17.20 -28.21 7.20
CA SER A 6 16.61 -28.10 5.85
C SER A 6 15.99 -26.72 5.63
N TYR A 7 15.38 -26.13 6.68
CA TYR A 7 14.84 -24.77 6.62
C TYR A 7 15.95 -23.72 6.54
N ARG A 8 17.05 -23.87 7.29
CA ARG A 8 18.22 -22.98 7.20
C ARG A 8 18.79 -22.97 5.79
N LYS A 9 19.09 -24.15 5.23
CA LYS A 9 19.59 -24.29 3.84
C LYS A 9 18.66 -23.66 2.82
N LYS A 10 17.35 -23.92 2.92
CA LYS A 10 16.36 -23.29 2.04
C LYS A 10 16.39 -21.77 2.16
N SER A 11 16.43 -21.22 3.37
CA SER A 11 16.46 -19.76 3.54
C SER A 11 17.74 -19.12 2.98
N SER A 12 18.88 -19.82 3.05
CA SER A 12 20.13 -19.37 2.40
C SER A 12 20.00 -19.38 0.87
N SER A 13 19.43 -20.44 0.29
CA SER A 13 19.14 -20.49 -1.15
C SER A 13 18.19 -19.36 -1.58
N ASP A 14 17.11 -19.14 -0.84
CA ASP A 14 16.13 -18.09 -1.13
C ASP A 14 16.77 -16.68 -1.04
N ALA A 15 17.59 -16.43 0.00
CA ALA A 15 18.30 -15.16 0.15
C ALA A 15 19.34 -14.94 -0.96
N LYS A 16 20.05 -15.99 -1.37
CA LYS A 16 21.03 -15.93 -2.46
C LYS A 16 20.35 -15.62 -3.80
N TYR A 17 19.21 -16.24 -4.07
CA TYR A 17 18.41 -15.93 -5.25
C TYR A 17 18.00 -14.46 -5.30
N ILE A 18 17.57 -13.88 -4.17
CA ILE A 18 17.24 -12.45 -4.07
C ILE A 18 18.46 -11.58 -4.35
N LEU A 19 19.64 -11.96 -3.85
CA LEU A 19 20.88 -11.23 -4.11
C LEU A 19 21.24 -11.26 -5.61
N GLU A 20 21.22 -12.44 -6.23
CA GLU A 20 21.59 -12.65 -7.64
C GLU A 20 20.61 -11.97 -8.61
N SER A 21 19.30 -12.06 -8.36
CA SER A 21 18.26 -11.40 -9.16
C SER A 21 18.04 -9.92 -8.80
N GLY A 22 18.69 -9.44 -7.75
CA GLY A 22 18.49 -8.10 -7.20
C GLY A 22 18.93 -7.00 -8.17
N ILE A 23 20.02 -7.21 -8.92
CA ILE A 23 20.54 -6.22 -9.89
C ILE A 23 19.54 -6.01 -11.04
N ASP A 24 19.01 -7.10 -11.61
CA ASP A 24 18.00 -7.01 -12.67
C ASP A 24 16.72 -6.35 -12.17
N THR A 25 16.32 -6.68 -10.94
CA THR A 25 15.18 -6.05 -10.27
C THR A 25 15.39 -4.54 -10.11
N LEU A 26 16.56 -4.11 -9.63
CA LEU A 26 16.92 -2.69 -9.51
C LEU A 26 16.94 -1.98 -10.86
N GLY A 27 17.47 -2.63 -11.91
CA GLY A 27 17.47 -2.09 -13.26
C GLY A 27 16.05 -1.85 -13.79
N ALA A 28 15.16 -2.82 -13.60
CA ALA A 28 13.75 -2.70 -13.99
C ALA A 28 13.03 -1.58 -13.22
N LEU A 29 13.24 -1.50 -11.90
CA LEU A 29 12.62 -0.47 -11.06
C LEU A 29 13.13 0.94 -11.37
N THR A 30 14.44 1.09 -11.60
CA THR A 30 15.04 2.37 -12.01
C THR A 30 14.50 2.80 -13.37
N THR A 31 14.38 1.86 -14.31
CA THR A 31 13.75 2.12 -15.62
C THR A 31 12.32 2.60 -15.44
N ALA A 32 11.51 1.90 -14.63
CA ALA A 32 10.13 2.28 -14.37
C ALA A 32 10.02 3.68 -13.74
N LEU A 33 10.92 4.03 -12.82
CA LEU A 33 11.00 5.36 -12.21
C LEU A 33 11.34 6.45 -13.23
N THR A 34 12.28 6.19 -14.15
CA THR A 34 12.62 7.15 -15.23
C THR A 34 11.53 7.29 -16.29
N MET A 35 10.66 6.28 -16.46
CA MET A 35 9.52 6.34 -17.37
C MET A 35 8.35 7.17 -16.81
N MET A 36 8.42 7.61 -15.55
CA MET A 36 7.38 8.45 -14.95
C MET A 36 7.44 9.89 -15.53
N PRO A 37 6.34 10.39 -16.13
CA PRO A 37 6.38 11.55 -17.03
C PRO A 37 6.72 12.91 -16.40
N TYR A 38 6.62 13.08 -15.08
CA TYR A 38 6.90 14.35 -14.40
C TYR A 38 8.10 14.22 -13.50
N GLU A 39 9.19 14.89 -13.88
CA GLU A 39 10.50 14.74 -13.25
C GLU A 39 10.71 15.67 -12.06
N GLY A 40 9.86 16.69 -11.89
CA GLY A 40 10.04 17.69 -10.84
C GLY A 40 11.13 18.72 -11.17
N THR A 41 11.85 18.55 -12.29
CA THR A 41 12.85 19.47 -12.81
C THR A 41 12.53 19.82 -14.27
N GLY A 42 12.95 21.01 -14.74
CA GLY A 42 12.86 21.41 -16.15
C GLY A 42 11.45 21.32 -16.77
N GLY A 43 10.58 22.31 -16.55
CA GLY A 43 9.27 22.42 -17.20
C GLY A 43 8.23 21.36 -16.83
N SER A 44 8.62 20.22 -16.25
CA SER A 44 7.77 19.10 -15.81
C SER A 44 7.54 19.07 -14.29
N GLY A 45 7.50 20.26 -13.68
CA GLY A 45 7.32 20.43 -12.23
C GLY A 45 5.89 20.18 -11.76
N LEU A 46 5.68 20.17 -10.43
CA LEU A 46 4.37 19.98 -9.80
C LEU A 46 3.30 20.95 -10.33
N SER A 47 3.66 22.22 -10.58
CA SER A 47 2.75 23.20 -11.14
C SER A 47 2.25 22.84 -12.55
N GLN A 48 3.11 22.23 -13.38
CA GLN A 48 2.73 21.76 -14.70
C GLN A 48 1.83 20.53 -14.60
N LEU A 49 2.18 19.58 -13.72
CA LEU A 49 1.36 18.41 -13.43
C LEU A 49 -0.07 18.79 -13.00
N GLU A 50 -0.20 19.72 -12.05
CA GLU A 50 -1.51 20.23 -11.62
C GLU A 50 -2.27 20.90 -12.75
N SER A 51 -1.58 21.73 -13.56
CA SER A 51 -2.18 22.38 -14.72
C SER A 51 -2.70 21.36 -15.75
N ASP A 52 -1.93 20.32 -16.04
CA ASP A 52 -2.28 19.27 -16.99
C ASP A 52 -3.46 18.44 -16.47
N PHE A 53 -3.50 18.15 -15.17
CA PHE A 53 -4.62 17.47 -14.54
C PHE A 53 -5.89 18.34 -14.48
N VAL A 54 -5.76 19.64 -14.22
CA VAL A 54 -6.89 20.58 -14.33
C VAL A 54 -7.44 20.60 -15.76
N ALA A 55 -6.57 20.64 -16.77
CA ALA A 55 -6.99 20.60 -18.17
C ALA A 55 -7.69 19.27 -18.52
N MET A 56 -7.14 18.14 -18.05
CA MET A 56 -7.71 16.81 -18.27
C MET A 56 -9.11 16.67 -17.66
N ILE A 57 -9.30 17.14 -16.42
CA ILE A 57 -10.59 17.07 -15.71
C ILE A 57 -11.57 18.09 -16.29
N GLY A 58 -11.12 19.31 -16.56
CA GLY A 58 -11.98 20.39 -17.06
C GLY A 58 -12.48 20.21 -18.49
N ALA A 59 -11.78 19.41 -19.30
CA ALA A 59 -12.16 19.11 -20.69
C ALA A 59 -12.91 17.78 -20.84
N GLY A 60 -13.18 17.04 -19.75
CA GLY A 60 -13.63 15.65 -19.82
C GLY A 60 -14.62 15.24 -18.74
N ASP A 61 -14.80 13.92 -18.66
CA ASP A 61 -15.61 13.24 -17.64
C ASP A 61 -14.83 13.17 -16.32
N ILE A 62 -15.35 13.81 -15.28
CA ILE A 62 -14.71 13.87 -13.95
C ILE A 62 -14.67 12.51 -13.24
N GLU A 63 -15.53 11.57 -13.65
CA GLU A 63 -15.56 10.21 -13.11
C GLU A 63 -14.45 9.34 -13.71
N LYS A 64 -13.89 9.77 -14.86
CA LYS A 64 -12.82 9.05 -15.53
C LYS A 64 -11.58 8.94 -14.64
N PRO A 65 -10.93 7.76 -14.56
CA PRO A 65 -9.68 7.60 -13.84
C PRO A 65 -8.55 8.43 -14.44
N ASN A 66 -7.68 8.94 -13.57
CA ASN A 66 -6.45 9.60 -14.00
C ASN A 66 -5.41 8.54 -14.35
N ARG A 67 -5.25 8.26 -15.65
CA ARG A 67 -4.35 7.20 -16.14
C ARG A 67 -2.90 7.36 -15.68
N VAL A 68 -2.41 8.61 -15.61
CA VAL A 68 -1.03 8.88 -15.17
C VAL A 68 -0.85 8.43 -13.71
N VAL A 69 -1.82 8.72 -12.86
CA VAL A 69 -1.80 8.29 -11.45
C VAL A 69 -2.01 6.78 -11.35
N ASP A 70 -2.96 6.20 -12.10
CA ASP A 70 -3.24 4.75 -12.08
C ASP A 70 -2.03 3.91 -12.51
N ASP A 71 -1.31 4.34 -13.54
CA ASP A 71 -0.13 3.62 -14.01
C ASP A 71 1.01 3.70 -12.99
N ALA A 72 1.24 4.89 -12.41
CA ALA A 72 2.18 5.05 -11.29
C ALA A 72 1.75 4.23 -10.06
N TYR A 73 0.46 4.15 -9.78
CA TYR A 73 -0.12 3.43 -8.64
C TYR A 73 0.17 1.93 -8.72
N LYS A 74 -0.08 1.31 -9.88
CA LYS A 74 0.16 -0.13 -10.11
C LYS A 74 1.64 -0.46 -9.95
N ILE A 75 2.50 0.23 -10.70
CA ILE A 75 3.95 -0.01 -10.70
C ILE A 75 4.52 0.13 -9.28
N THR A 76 4.19 1.22 -8.60
CA THR A 76 4.74 1.51 -7.27
C THR A 76 4.29 0.48 -6.24
N ARG A 77 3.01 0.11 -6.23
CA ARG A 77 2.48 -0.82 -5.23
C ARG A 77 2.98 -2.24 -5.44
N ASP A 78 3.09 -2.70 -6.68
CA ASP A 78 3.68 -4.00 -6.99
C ASP A 78 5.15 -4.05 -6.53
N ALA A 79 5.89 -2.97 -6.78
CA ALA A 79 7.28 -2.84 -6.35
C ALA A 79 7.44 -2.86 -4.83
N LEU A 80 6.62 -2.08 -4.11
CA LEU A 80 6.62 -2.07 -2.64
C LEU A 80 6.23 -3.43 -2.05
N ALA A 81 5.26 -4.11 -2.63
CA ALA A 81 4.83 -5.44 -2.19
C ALA A 81 5.93 -6.50 -2.41
N MET A 82 6.56 -6.48 -3.58
CA MET A 82 7.71 -7.33 -3.91
C MET A 82 8.87 -7.10 -2.94
N ALA A 83 9.28 -5.84 -2.75
CA ALA A 83 10.42 -5.51 -1.91
C ALA A 83 10.15 -5.83 -0.43
N SER A 84 8.92 -5.64 0.06
CA SER A 84 8.50 -6.08 1.39
C SER A 84 8.59 -7.61 1.53
N ALA A 85 8.13 -8.37 0.53
CA ALA A 85 8.22 -9.83 0.53
C ALA A 85 9.67 -10.34 0.51
N HIS A 86 10.53 -9.74 -0.32
CA HIS A 86 11.97 -10.04 -0.35
C HIS A 86 12.61 -9.74 1.02
N THR A 87 12.29 -8.59 1.61
CA THR A 87 12.83 -8.18 2.92
C THR A 87 12.44 -9.17 4.03
N ARG A 88 11.19 -9.65 4.06
CA ARG A 88 10.77 -10.71 5.00
C ARG A 88 11.52 -12.02 4.81
N THR A 89 11.85 -12.38 3.57
CA THR A 89 12.68 -13.55 3.28
C THR A 89 14.08 -13.37 3.85
N LEU A 90 14.67 -12.19 3.69
CA LEU A 90 15.98 -11.85 4.25
C LEU A 90 15.96 -11.80 5.79
N GLU A 91 14.92 -11.22 6.41
CA GLU A 91 14.74 -11.22 7.87
C GLU A 91 14.72 -12.65 8.42
N ARG A 92 14.01 -13.56 7.74
CA ARG A 92 13.96 -14.98 8.10
C ARG A 92 15.31 -15.65 7.93
N PHE A 93 16.02 -15.38 6.83
CA PHE A 93 17.38 -15.88 6.61
C PHE A 93 18.29 -15.46 7.76
N VAL A 94 18.35 -14.16 8.08
CA VAL A 94 19.18 -13.66 9.18
C VAL A 94 18.76 -14.31 10.50
N GLY A 95 17.45 -14.27 10.83
CA GLY A 95 16.89 -14.81 12.06
C GLY A 95 17.20 -16.29 12.29
N LEU A 96 17.19 -17.10 11.24
CA LEU A 96 17.54 -18.52 11.31
C LEU A 96 19.05 -18.76 11.47
N HIS A 97 19.89 -17.80 11.10
CA HIS A 97 21.35 -17.89 11.20
C HIS A 97 21.93 -17.16 12.41
N ILE A 98 21.15 -16.41 13.21
CA ILE A 98 21.65 -15.72 14.43
C ILE A 98 22.11 -16.75 15.50
N PRO A 99 23.40 -16.80 15.88
CA PRO A 99 23.82 -17.39 17.14
C PRO A 99 23.52 -16.44 18.30
N GLN A 100 23.56 -16.92 19.55
CA GLN A 100 23.57 -16.01 20.70
C GLN A 100 24.70 -14.97 20.55
N MET A 101 24.33 -13.68 20.45
CA MET A 101 25.20 -12.49 20.53
C MET A 101 26.14 -12.21 19.34
N VAL A 102 25.65 -11.84 18.16
CA VAL A 102 26.53 -11.33 17.07
C VAL A 102 26.02 -10.01 16.48
N THR A 103 26.88 -8.98 16.49
CA THR A 103 26.54 -7.57 16.21
C THR A 103 26.11 -7.31 14.77
N VAL A 104 26.77 -7.94 13.78
CA VAL A 104 26.49 -7.73 12.35
C VAL A 104 25.06 -8.15 12.00
N GLN A 105 24.61 -9.28 12.54
CA GLN A 105 23.29 -9.86 12.32
C GLN A 105 22.23 -8.97 12.95
N MET A 106 22.46 -8.46 14.17
CA MET A 106 21.54 -7.52 14.82
C MET A 106 21.40 -6.20 14.06
N MET A 107 22.51 -5.65 13.55
CA MET A 107 22.49 -4.43 12.75
C MET A 107 21.74 -4.64 11.43
N PHE A 108 22.02 -5.74 10.73
CA PHE A 108 21.36 -6.04 9.47
C PHE A 108 19.87 -6.37 9.64
N SER A 109 19.48 -7.14 10.67
CA SER A 109 18.08 -7.35 11.03
C SER A 109 17.33 -6.06 11.31
N LYS A 110 17.98 -5.10 11.98
CA LYS A 110 17.38 -3.78 12.22
C LYS A 110 17.18 -3.01 10.92
N LEU A 111 18.20 -2.96 10.04
CA LEU A 111 18.09 -2.34 8.72
C LEU A 111 16.91 -2.92 7.93
N LEU A 112 16.81 -4.25 7.83
CA LEU A 112 15.73 -4.92 7.13
C LEU A 112 14.36 -4.54 7.69
N LYS A 113 14.22 -4.54 9.02
CA LYS A 113 12.97 -4.15 9.68
C LYS A 113 12.60 -2.70 9.38
N ASP A 114 13.54 -1.77 9.53
CA ASP A 114 13.31 -0.35 9.33
C ASP A 114 12.89 -0.06 7.87
N GLU A 115 13.53 -0.69 6.88
CA GLU A 115 13.13 -0.56 5.48
C GLU A 115 11.78 -1.22 5.17
N ARG A 116 11.50 -2.41 5.74
CA ARG A 116 10.20 -3.08 5.60
C ARG A 116 9.05 -2.23 6.14
N ASP A 117 9.23 -1.65 7.32
CA ASP A 117 8.20 -0.82 7.95
C ASP A 117 7.91 0.44 7.12
N LYS A 118 8.92 1.05 6.46
CA LYS A 118 8.72 2.15 5.50
C LYS A 118 7.90 1.71 4.29
N MET A 119 8.23 0.57 3.68
CA MET A 119 7.53 0.03 2.52
C MET A 119 6.06 -0.31 2.83
N GLU A 120 5.81 -0.96 3.96
CA GLU A 120 4.46 -1.31 4.42
C GLU A 120 3.62 -0.05 4.74
N LYS A 121 4.25 0.98 5.33
CA LYS A 121 3.59 2.27 5.54
C LYS A 121 3.19 2.93 4.21
N ALA A 122 4.10 2.99 3.23
CA ALA A 122 3.80 3.53 1.91
C ALA A 122 2.66 2.76 1.20
N LEU A 123 2.63 1.43 1.33
CA LEU A 123 1.52 0.61 0.83
C LEU A 123 0.18 0.95 1.49
N SER A 124 0.18 1.20 2.80
CA SER A 124 -1.03 1.55 3.55
C SER A 124 -1.52 2.97 3.25
N ASP A 125 -0.61 3.92 3.05
CA ASP A 125 -0.98 5.31 2.78
C ASP A 125 -1.51 5.47 1.36
N THR A 126 -0.88 4.82 0.37
CA THR A 126 -1.32 4.89 -1.02
C THR A 126 -2.69 4.24 -1.26
N SER A 127 -3.10 3.23 -0.47
CA SER A 127 -4.41 2.56 -0.68
C SER A 127 -5.62 3.48 -0.43
N LYS A 128 -5.42 4.61 0.23
CA LYS A 128 -6.46 5.60 0.53
C LYS A 128 -6.81 6.49 -0.67
N TYR A 129 -6.05 6.38 -1.77
CA TYR A 129 -6.23 7.23 -2.95
C TYR A 129 -7.64 7.14 -3.54
N TYR A 130 -8.08 5.93 -3.90
CA TYR A 130 -9.34 5.75 -4.61
C TYR A 130 -10.56 6.17 -3.77
N SER A 131 -10.54 5.92 -2.45
CA SER A 131 -11.60 6.42 -1.57
C SER A 131 -11.59 7.95 -1.50
N SER A 132 -10.41 8.56 -1.32
CA SER A 132 -10.29 10.02 -1.24
C SER A 132 -10.71 10.70 -2.55
N ARG A 133 -10.41 10.06 -3.68
CA ARG A 133 -10.82 10.53 -5.01
C ARG A 133 -12.32 10.41 -5.22
N ALA A 134 -12.92 9.27 -4.84
CA ALA A 134 -14.38 9.09 -4.89
C ALA A 134 -15.10 10.14 -4.05
N ASP A 135 -14.66 10.38 -2.81
CA ASP A 135 -15.21 11.42 -1.94
C ASP A 135 -15.08 12.84 -2.52
N ALA A 136 -14.02 13.09 -3.30
CA ALA A 136 -13.83 14.36 -3.99
C ALA A 136 -14.80 14.51 -5.18
N ILE A 137 -15.07 13.42 -5.91
CA ILE A 137 -16.02 13.36 -7.02
C ILE A 137 -17.47 13.57 -6.52
N ASP A 138 -17.87 12.95 -5.40
CA ASP A 138 -19.21 13.11 -4.82
C ASP A 138 -19.55 14.56 -4.43
N LYS A 139 -18.53 15.40 -4.23
CA LYS A 139 -18.69 16.84 -3.92
C LYS A 139 -19.01 17.68 -5.15
N PHE A 140 -18.99 17.12 -6.36
CA PHE A 140 -19.43 17.81 -7.56
C PHE A 140 -20.97 17.82 -7.62
N SER A 141 -21.52 19.03 -7.66
CA SER A 141 -22.96 19.26 -7.57
C SER A 141 -23.74 18.96 -8.85
N HIS A 142 -23.03 18.76 -9.97
CA HIS A 142 -23.61 18.50 -11.30
C HIS A 142 -23.77 17.00 -11.60
N LEU A 143 -23.18 16.13 -10.78
CA LEU A 143 -23.38 14.69 -10.91
C LEU A 143 -24.77 14.30 -10.38
N PRO A 144 -25.45 13.32 -11.01
CA PRO A 144 -26.71 12.80 -10.51
C PRO A 144 -26.53 12.30 -9.08
N LYS A 145 -27.35 12.79 -8.15
CA LYS A 145 -27.36 12.29 -6.77
C LYS A 145 -28.65 11.53 -6.52
N THR A 146 -28.52 10.23 -6.34
CA THR A 146 -29.59 9.38 -5.84
C THR A 146 -29.62 9.50 -4.32
N SER A 147 -30.61 10.22 -3.78
CA SER A 147 -30.87 10.24 -2.35
C SER A 147 -32.04 9.32 -2.06
N VAL A 148 -31.82 8.29 -1.25
CA VAL A 148 -32.88 7.47 -0.67
C VAL A 148 -33.33 8.16 0.61
N THR A 149 -34.55 8.67 0.64
CA THR A 149 -35.13 9.24 1.85
C THR A 149 -36.17 8.24 2.37
N GLU A 150 -35.88 7.62 3.51
CA GLU A 150 -36.89 6.84 4.22
C GLU A 150 -37.74 7.80 5.05
N THR A 151 -39.00 7.96 4.67
CA THR A 151 -39.97 8.68 5.49
C THR A 151 -40.69 7.65 6.35
N LYS A 152 -40.39 7.68 7.65
CA LYS A 152 -41.07 6.84 8.64
C LYS A 152 -42.20 7.63 9.26
N SER A 153 -43.42 7.40 8.78
CA SER A 153 -44.63 8.02 9.33
C SER A 153 -45.30 7.08 10.33
N THR A 154 -45.31 7.47 11.59
CA THR A 154 -46.08 6.81 12.66
C THR A 154 -47.41 7.53 12.83
N SER A 155 -48.50 6.86 12.47
CA SER A 155 -49.86 7.36 12.70
C SER A 155 -50.46 6.63 13.90
N LEU A 156 -50.70 7.37 15.00
CA LEU A 156 -51.46 6.88 16.14
C LEU A 156 -52.95 7.20 15.92
N SER A 157 -53.75 6.20 15.62
CA SER A 157 -55.21 6.32 15.57
C SER A 157 -55.80 5.85 16.90
N THR A 158 -56.37 6.77 17.69
CA THR A 158 -57.20 6.41 18.85
C THR A 158 -58.65 6.22 18.38
N ALA A 159 -59.11 4.98 18.36
CA ALA A 159 -60.52 4.66 18.08
C ALA A 159 -61.34 4.77 19.36
N LYS A 160 -62.07 5.88 19.56
CA LYS A 160 -63.01 6.01 20.69
C LYS A 160 -64.38 5.47 20.26
N GLY A 161 -64.69 4.22 20.61
CA GLY A 161 -66.05 3.69 20.45
C GLY A 161 -66.25 2.24 20.89
N GLY A 162 -66.95 2.04 22.00
CA GLY A 162 -67.79 0.86 22.24
C GLY A 162 -67.23 -0.22 23.16
N LYS A 163 -67.56 -0.13 24.46
CA LYS A 163 -67.78 -1.20 25.44
C LYS A 163 -67.06 -2.55 25.20
N ASP A 164 -65.73 -2.55 25.13
CA ASP A 164 -64.79 -3.56 25.65
C ASP A 164 -63.38 -3.18 25.18
N GLY A 165 -62.42 -3.06 26.12
CA GLY A 165 -60.96 -3.02 25.88
C GLY A 165 -60.39 -1.95 24.94
N ASP A 166 -59.71 -0.94 25.49
CA ASP A 166 -58.91 0.02 24.70
C ASP A 166 -57.60 -0.66 24.23
N GLU A 167 -57.52 -1.06 22.95
CA GLU A 167 -56.29 -1.57 22.34
C GLU A 167 -55.62 -0.46 21.50
N ASN A 168 -54.45 -0.01 21.94
CA ASN A 168 -53.57 0.83 21.14
C ASN A 168 -52.94 -0.01 20.03
N LYS A 169 -53.41 0.16 18.79
CA LYS A 169 -52.79 -0.47 17.61
C LYS A 169 -51.87 0.54 16.92
N GLU A 170 -50.57 0.41 17.16
CA GLU A 170 -49.57 1.15 16.39
C GLU A 170 -49.47 0.58 14.97
N ALA A 171 -49.85 1.38 13.98
CA ALA A 171 -49.59 1.08 12.57
C ALA A 171 -48.37 1.88 12.12
N SER A 172 -47.27 1.17 11.81
CA SER A 172 -46.08 1.77 11.21
C SER A 172 -46.07 1.46 9.72
N SER A 173 -46.14 2.49 8.88
CA SER A 173 -45.91 2.39 7.44
C SER A 173 -44.60 3.08 7.09
N SER A 174 -43.68 2.37 6.43
CA SER A 174 -42.47 2.95 5.84
C SER A 174 -42.66 3.08 4.33
N SER A 175 -42.44 4.28 3.79
CA SER A 175 -42.27 4.49 2.35
C SER A 175 -40.83 4.88 2.06
N THR A 176 -40.21 4.16 1.14
CA THR A 176 -38.90 4.48 0.60
C THR A 176 -39.12 5.31 -0.66
N GLU A 177 -38.74 6.58 -0.62
CA GLU A 177 -38.73 7.44 -1.82
C GLU A 177 -37.28 7.56 -2.32
N GLU A 178 -37.05 7.05 -3.52
CA GLU A 178 -35.82 7.31 -4.27
C GLU A 178 -35.98 8.62 -5.04
N LYS A 179 -35.30 9.67 -4.58
CA LYS A 179 -35.24 10.94 -5.30
C LYS A 179 -33.92 11.01 -6.04
N THR A 180 -33.98 10.92 -7.37
CA THR A 180 -32.84 11.24 -8.23
C THR A 180 -32.86 12.73 -8.49
N SER A 181 -31.97 13.46 -7.84
CA SER A 181 -31.77 14.89 -8.09
C SER A 181 -30.77 15.04 -9.22
N ILE A 182 -31.25 15.41 -10.41
CA ILE A 182 -30.40 15.94 -11.48
C ILE A 182 -30.39 17.46 -11.25
N ASN A 183 -29.29 18.00 -10.74
CA ASN A 183 -29.18 19.46 -10.64
C ASN A 183 -29.04 20.04 -12.05
N ASP A 184 -30.02 20.84 -12.44
CA ASP A 184 -30.15 21.50 -13.74
C ASP A 184 -28.89 22.28 -14.14
N GLY A 185 -28.08 21.73 -15.04
CA GLY A 185 -27.12 22.48 -15.88
C GLY A 185 -26.01 23.23 -15.15
N GLY A 186 -25.70 22.89 -13.90
CA GLY A 186 -24.69 23.60 -13.10
C GLY A 186 -23.29 23.49 -13.73
N LYS A 187 -22.74 24.63 -14.18
CA LYS A 187 -21.36 24.72 -14.67
C LYS A 187 -20.42 24.02 -13.68
N ILE A 188 -19.48 23.24 -14.22
CA ILE A 188 -18.43 22.58 -13.42
C ILE A 188 -17.75 23.63 -12.53
N ASN A 189 -17.77 23.39 -11.22
CA ASN A 189 -17.16 24.29 -10.26
C ASN A 189 -15.62 24.23 -10.41
N SER A 190 -15.01 25.32 -10.85
CA SER A 190 -13.57 25.41 -11.13
C SER A 190 -12.70 25.11 -9.90
N HIS A 191 -13.15 25.46 -8.69
CA HIS A 191 -12.42 25.13 -7.46
C HIS A 191 -12.48 23.63 -7.14
N ARG A 192 -13.60 22.96 -7.44
CA ARG A 192 -13.70 21.49 -7.28
C ARG A 192 -12.77 20.77 -8.26
N VAL A 193 -12.68 21.24 -9.50
CA VAL A 193 -11.72 20.72 -10.49
C VAL A 193 -10.29 20.87 -10.00
N LYS A 194 -9.91 22.07 -9.54
CA LYS A 194 -8.56 22.32 -8.99
C LYS A 194 -8.27 21.45 -7.78
N ALA A 195 -9.25 21.24 -6.89
CA ALA A 195 -9.08 20.38 -5.72
C ALA A 195 -8.86 18.91 -6.09
N LEU A 196 -9.63 18.39 -7.06
CA LEU A 196 -9.45 17.03 -7.57
C LEU A 196 -8.09 16.86 -8.28
N ALA A 197 -7.70 17.83 -9.10
CA ALA A 197 -6.41 17.84 -9.77
C ALA A 197 -5.23 17.86 -8.78
N ALA A 198 -5.32 18.68 -7.72
CA ALA A 198 -4.30 18.74 -6.67
C ALA A 198 -4.21 17.41 -5.89
N LEU A 199 -5.34 16.75 -5.63
CA LEU A 199 -5.36 15.42 -5.01
C LEU A 199 -4.64 14.38 -5.89
N ASP A 200 -4.96 14.35 -7.18
CA ASP A 200 -4.31 13.47 -8.16
C ASP A 200 -2.80 13.76 -8.27
N ALA A 201 -2.42 15.04 -8.31
CA ALA A 201 -1.03 15.48 -8.41
C ALA A 201 -0.23 15.10 -7.15
N GLN A 202 -0.80 15.31 -5.96
CA GLN A 202 -0.17 14.92 -4.70
C GLN A 202 0.04 13.40 -4.66
N MET A 203 -0.97 12.61 -5.01
CA MET A 203 -0.85 11.15 -5.04
C MET A 203 0.26 10.70 -6.01
N TYR A 204 0.35 11.31 -7.18
CA TYR A 204 1.43 11.00 -8.12
C TYR A 204 2.82 11.26 -7.51
N VAL A 205 3.00 12.41 -6.86
CA VAL A 205 4.27 12.76 -6.19
C VAL A 205 4.59 11.79 -5.07
N ASP A 206 3.59 11.40 -4.26
CA ASP A 206 3.74 10.45 -3.17
C ASP A 206 4.15 9.06 -3.70
N LEU A 207 3.52 8.59 -4.77
CA LEU A 207 3.85 7.32 -5.44
C LEU A 207 5.27 7.34 -5.98
N LYS A 208 5.65 8.39 -6.70
CA LYS A 208 7.00 8.54 -7.24
C LYS A 208 8.05 8.55 -6.12
N SER A 209 7.79 9.31 -5.06
CA SER A 209 8.67 9.40 -3.89
C SER A 209 8.79 8.05 -3.17
N ALA A 210 7.69 7.31 -3.07
CA ALA A 210 7.69 5.96 -2.50
C ALA A 210 8.49 4.97 -3.36
N LEU A 211 8.36 5.03 -4.69
CA LEU A 211 9.15 4.19 -5.60
C LEU A 211 10.64 4.51 -5.50
N GLN A 212 11.00 5.80 -5.52
CA GLN A 212 12.38 6.27 -5.34
C GLN A 212 12.96 5.76 -4.01
N SER A 213 12.25 5.99 -2.90
CA SER A 213 12.70 5.54 -1.57
C SER A 213 12.83 4.02 -1.47
N MET A 214 11.98 3.27 -2.16
CA MET A 214 12.07 1.81 -2.20
C MET A 214 13.29 1.36 -3.01
N VAL A 215 13.56 1.97 -4.17
CA VAL A 215 14.78 1.67 -4.96
C VAL A 215 16.02 1.93 -4.12
N ASP A 216 16.12 3.10 -3.50
CA ASP A 216 17.27 3.48 -2.66
C ASP A 216 17.46 2.52 -1.49
N GLY A 217 16.37 2.19 -0.78
CA GLY A 217 16.39 1.22 0.33
C GLY A 217 16.79 -0.18 -0.14
N TYR A 218 16.28 -0.63 -1.29
CA TYR A 218 16.55 -1.96 -1.83
C TYR A 218 18.02 -2.10 -2.28
N VAL A 219 18.61 -1.06 -2.88
CA VAL A 219 20.06 -1.00 -3.16
C VAL A 219 20.88 -1.18 -1.89
N VAL A 220 20.54 -0.44 -0.83
CA VAL A 220 21.25 -0.51 0.45
C VAL A 220 21.14 -1.91 1.08
N ILE A 221 19.97 -2.54 1.00
CA ILE A 221 19.77 -3.91 1.48
C ILE A 221 20.68 -4.89 0.72
N LEU A 222 20.68 -4.84 -0.61
CA LEU A 222 21.46 -5.76 -1.45
C LEU A 222 22.96 -5.57 -1.24
N ASP A 223 23.44 -4.32 -1.21
CA ASP A 223 24.85 -4.01 -0.94
C ASP A 223 25.31 -4.50 0.44
N ASN A 224 24.47 -4.33 1.48
CA ASN A 224 24.78 -4.85 2.81
C ASN A 224 24.77 -6.38 2.86
N LEU A 225 23.84 -7.02 2.14
CA LEU A 225 23.76 -8.47 2.05
C LEU A 225 25.00 -9.04 1.36
N GLU A 226 25.42 -8.46 0.24
CA GLU A 226 26.59 -8.88 -0.53
C GLU A 226 27.88 -8.78 0.30
N LYS A 227 28.13 -7.60 0.88
CA LYS A 227 29.34 -7.32 1.67
C LYS A 227 29.47 -8.18 2.92
N ASN A 228 28.35 -8.64 3.47
CA ASN A 228 28.32 -9.40 4.73
C ASN A 228 27.92 -10.87 4.55
N TRP A 229 27.77 -11.37 3.32
CA TRP A 229 27.22 -12.69 3.04
C TRP A 229 27.85 -13.80 3.89
N ASP A 230 29.19 -13.93 3.86
CA ASP A 230 29.91 -14.96 4.59
C ASP A 230 29.64 -14.91 6.11
N LYS A 231 29.52 -13.70 6.68
CA LYS A 231 29.23 -13.50 8.11
C LYS A 231 27.77 -13.77 8.45
N LEU A 232 26.85 -13.54 7.52
CA LEU A 232 25.43 -13.80 7.71
C LEU A 232 25.13 -15.29 7.60
N GLU A 233 25.74 -15.98 6.64
CA GLU A 233 25.58 -17.42 6.43
C GLU A 233 26.35 -18.25 7.47
N ASN A 234 27.58 -17.84 7.79
CA ASN A 234 28.48 -18.54 8.72
C ASN A 234 28.95 -17.60 9.84
N PRO A 235 28.05 -17.22 10.77
CA PRO A 235 28.29 -16.21 11.80
C PRO A 235 29.43 -16.53 12.78
N ARG A 236 29.82 -17.82 12.91
CA ARG A 236 30.93 -18.30 13.75
C ARG A 236 32.18 -18.68 12.95
N GLY A 237 32.19 -18.46 11.63
CA GLY A 237 33.25 -18.89 10.73
C GLY A 237 33.13 -20.35 10.27
N LYS A 238 33.86 -20.69 9.20
CA LYS A 238 33.83 -22.00 8.52
C LYS A 238 34.43 -23.15 9.33
N GLU A 239 35.18 -22.85 10.41
CA GLU A 239 35.84 -23.84 11.28
C GLU A 239 35.00 -24.30 12.48
N TYR A 240 33.80 -23.74 12.70
CA TYR A 240 32.92 -24.21 13.77
C TYR A 240 32.19 -25.51 13.36
N GLY A 241 32.96 -26.56 13.11
CA GLY A 241 32.49 -27.94 12.98
C GLY A 241 32.03 -28.45 14.35
N GLY A 242 30.83 -28.08 14.75
CA GLY A 242 30.34 -28.32 16.11
C GLY A 242 28.84 -28.47 16.24
N TYR A 243 28.19 -29.06 15.23
CA TYR A 243 26.85 -29.63 15.41
C TYR A 243 26.85 -31.04 14.83
N GLY A 244 27.10 -32.03 15.70
CA GLY A 244 26.89 -33.45 15.40
C GLY A 244 28.16 -34.29 15.20
N SER A 245 28.95 -34.52 16.25
CA SER A 245 29.69 -35.78 16.38
C SER A 245 29.89 -36.09 17.86
N GLY A 246 29.53 -37.32 18.25
CA GLY A 246 29.24 -37.72 19.62
C GLY A 246 30.35 -37.43 20.63
N GLY A 247 29.94 -36.81 21.74
CA GLY A 247 30.72 -36.81 22.97
C GLY A 247 30.89 -38.24 23.47
N ARG A 248 32.01 -38.87 23.11
CA ARG A 248 32.56 -39.99 23.86
C ARG A 248 32.98 -39.43 25.21
N SER A 249 32.20 -39.75 26.23
CA SER A 249 32.56 -39.61 27.64
C SER A 249 33.96 -40.20 27.85
N MET A 250 34.93 -39.33 28.15
CA MET A 250 36.20 -39.76 28.70
C MET A 250 35.97 -40.02 30.18
N VAL A 251 36.01 -41.31 30.51
CA VAL A 251 36.18 -41.83 31.86
C VAL A 251 37.48 -41.25 32.44
N TYR A 252 37.37 -40.62 33.60
CA TYR A 252 38.44 -40.58 34.60
C TYR A 252 37.86 -41.09 35.91
#